data_AF-D3Q0Z5-F1
#
_entry.id   AF-D3Q0Z5-F1
#
_cell.length_a   1.000
_cell.length_b   1.000
_cell.length_c   1.000
_cell.angle_alpha   90.00
_cell.angle_beta   90.00
_cell.angle_gamma   90.00
#
_symmetry.space_group_name_H-M   'P 1'
#
loop_
_entity.id
_entity.type
_entity.pdbx_description
1 polymer ?
#
loop_
_entity_poly.entity_id
_entity_poly.type
_entity_poly.pdbx_seq_one_letter_code
_entity_poly.pdbx_strand_id
1 'polypeptide(L)' 'MSVTSLNIDEGALAAVLRLSGVRTKRDAVNLALREYAERHERIAALERYADMAQEWDHESWREQHEMEKRGE' A
#
# COMPACT_ATOMS: atom_id res chain seq x y z
N MET A 1 12.80 4.01 -19.26
CA MET A 1 13.15 2.69 -18.71
C MET A 1 14.66 2.60 -18.63
N SER A 2 15.21 2.19 -17.49
CA SER A 2 16.62 1.79 -17.38
C SER A 2 16.76 0.28 -17.52
N VAL A 3 17.87 -0.19 -18.08
CA VAL A 3 18.17 -1.63 -18.19
C VAL A 3 19.19 -1.97 -17.11
N THR A 4 18.83 -2.91 -16.24
CA THR A 4 19.70 -3.39 -15.16
C THR A 4 19.81 -4.90 -15.26
N SER A 5 21.03 -5.43 -15.19
CA SER A 5 21.25 -6.88 -15.11
C SER A 5 21.08 -7.33 -13.66
N LEU A 6 20.09 -8.18 -13.42
CA LEU A 6 19.77 -8.73 -12.11
C LEU A 6 19.69 -10.25 -12.23
N ASN A 7 20.26 -10.96 -11.27
CA ASN A 7 20.03 -12.38 -11.14
C ASN A 7 18.69 -12.60 -10.41
N ILE A 8 17.78 -13.36 -11.01
CA ILE A 8 16.42 -13.56 -10.52
C ILE A 8 16.21 -15.05 -10.33
N ASP A 9 15.58 -15.42 -9.21
CA ASP A 9 15.15 -16.79 -8.98
C ASP A 9 14.15 -17.23 -10.08
N GLU A 10 14.52 -18.25 -10.84
CA GLU A 10 13.70 -18.75 -11.95
C GLU A 10 12.39 -19.38 -11.47
N GLY A 11 12.33 -19.91 -10.24
CA GLY A 11 11.11 -20.43 -9.64
C GLY A 11 10.09 -19.33 -9.33
N ALA A 12 10.56 -18.22 -8.74
CA ALA A 12 9.75 -17.03 -8.50
C ALA A 12 9.26 -16.42 -9.82
N LEU A 13 10.14 -16.32 -10.82
CA LEU A 13 9.78 -15.81 -12.13
C LEU A 13 8.73 -16.69 -12.83
N ALA A 14 8.87 -18.01 -12.75
CA ALA A 14 7.89 -18.96 -13.27
C ALA A 14 6.52 -18.84 -12.57
N ALA A 15 6.53 -18.62 -11.25
CA ALA A 15 5.29 -18.40 -10.49
C ALA A 15 4.59 -17.11 -10.95
N VAL A 16 5.32 -16.01 -11.13
CA VAL A 16 4.76 -14.75 -11.63
C VAL A 16 4.21 -14.92 -13.04
N LEU A 17 4.96 -15.57 -13.94
CA LEU A 17 4.49 -15.83 -15.32
C LEU A 17 3.19 -16.64 -15.34
N ARG A 18 3.09 -17.68 -14.49
CA ARG A 18 1.89 -18.51 -14.38
C ARG A 18 0.70 -17.73 -13.83
N LEU A 19 0.91 -16.86 -12.84
CA LEU A 19 -0.17 -16.10 -12.20
C LEU A 19 -0.63 -14.90 -13.03
N SER A 20 0.30 -14.23 -13.72
CA SER A 20 0.01 -13.00 -14.46
C SER A 20 -0.39 -13.22 -15.92
N GLY A 21 -0.10 -14.39 -16.50
CA GLY A 21 -0.37 -14.69 -17.91
C GLY A 21 0.51 -13.91 -18.90
N VAL A 22 1.50 -13.14 -18.42
CA VAL A 22 2.42 -12.40 -19.29
C VAL A 22 3.41 -13.35 -19.96
N ARG A 23 3.84 -12.99 -21.17
CA ARG A 23 4.62 -13.89 -22.04
C ARG A 23 6.13 -13.71 -21.92
N THR A 24 6.60 -12.59 -21.37
CA THR A 24 8.03 -12.26 -21.32
C THR A 24 8.52 -12.09 -19.88
N LYS A 25 9.79 -12.47 -19.65
CA LYS A 25 10.46 -12.28 -18.36
C LYS A 25 10.47 -10.81 -17.94
N ARG A 26 10.70 -9.89 -18.88
CA ARG A 26 10.71 -8.44 -18.63
C ARG A 26 9.35 -7.95 -18.15
N ASP A 27 8.28 -8.39 -18.80
CA ASP A 27 6.93 -7.93 -18.45
C ASP A 27 6.49 -8.49 -17.09
N ALA A 28 6.87 -9.74 -16.78
CA ALA A 28 6.66 -10.34 -15.46
C ALA A 28 7.36 -9.53 -14.35
N VAL A 29 8.63 -9.18 -14.55
CA VAL A 29 9.39 -8.40 -13.55
C VAL A 29 8.81 -7.00 -13.39
N ASN A 30 8.50 -6.32 -14.49
CA ASN A 30 7.91 -4.99 -14.44
C ASN A 30 6.54 -4.99 -13.76
N LEU A 31 5.72 -6.01 -14.00
CA LEU A 31 4.43 -6.17 -13.35
C LEU A 31 4.63 -6.40 -11.84
N ALA A 32 5.50 -7.33 -11.46
CA ALA A 32 5.78 -7.63 -10.05
C ALA A 32 6.26 -6.40 -9.26
N LEU A 33 7.12 -5.57 -9.86
CA LEU A 33 7.59 -4.34 -9.23
C LEU A 33 6.47 -3.31 -9.02
N ARG A 34 5.55 -3.17 -9.98
CA ARG A 34 4.39 -2.28 -9.83
C ARG A 34 3.45 -2.76 -8.74
N GLU A 35 3.10 -4.04 -8.76
CA GLU A 35 2.22 -4.61 -7.73
C GLU A 35 2.84 -4.53 -6.34
N TYR A 36 4.16 -4.73 -6.22
CA TYR A 36 4.89 -4.56 -4.98
C TYR A 36 4.77 -3.12 -4.45
N ALA A 37 5.02 -2.12 -5.30
CA ALA A 37 4.90 -0.71 -4.94
C ALA A 37 3.47 -0.37 -4.50
N GLU A 38 2.47 -0.73 -5.31
CA GLU A 38 1.05 -0.47 -5.00
C GLU A 38 0.61 -1.17 -3.69
N ARG A 39 1.09 -2.39 -3.43
CA ARG A 39 0.81 -3.10 -2.17
C ARG A 39 1.39 -2.35 -0.97
N HIS A 40 2.62 -1.84 -1.09
CA HIS A 40 3.27 -1.11 0.01
C HIS A 40 2.67 0.27 0.20
N GLU A 41 2.31 0.98 -0.86
CA GLU A 41 1.64 2.28 -0.78
C GLU A 41 0.28 2.17 -0.07
N ARG A 42 -0.49 1.11 -0.35
CA ARG A 42 -1.75 0.82 0.36
C ARG A 42 -1.53 0.57 1.85
N ILE A 43 -0.47 -0.15 2.23
CA ILE A 43 -0.15 -0.42 3.63
C ILE A 43 0.32 0.86 4.33
N ALA A 44 1.19 1.64 3.69
CA ALA A 44 1.67 2.90 4.25
C ALA A 44 0.54 3.93 4.45
N ALA A 45 -0.51 3.90 3.62
CA ALA A 45 -1.69 4.73 3.85
C ALA A 45 -2.43 4.35 5.14
N LEU A 46 -2.55 3.05 5.43
CA LEU A 46 -3.16 2.56 6.66
C LEU A 46 -2.32 2.89 7.89
N GLU A 47 -1.00 2.77 7.80
CA GLU A 47 -0.08 3.18 8.88
C GLU A 47 -0.22 4.67 9.21
N ARG A 48 -0.24 5.54 8.17
CA ARG A 48 -0.46 6.98 8.39
C ARG A 48 -1.78 7.28 9.11
N TYR A 49 -2.87 6.60 8.76
CA TYR A 49 -4.15 6.77 9.45
C TYR A 49 -4.13 6.21 10.87
N ALA A 50 -3.40 5.11 11.11
CA ALA A 50 -3.23 4.55 12.45
C ALA A 50 -2.44 5.50 13.36
N ASP A 51 -1.36 6.10 12.86
CA ASP A 51 -0.57 7.11 13.59
C ASP A 51 -1.43 8.35 13.91
N MET A 52 -2.17 8.89 12.93
CA MET A 52 -3.10 10.01 13.15
C MET A 52 -4.20 9.67 14.17
N ALA A 53 -4.66 8.41 14.21
CA ALA A 53 -5.66 7.97 15.17
C ALA A 53 -5.09 7.80 16.59
N GLN A 54 -3.80 7.52 16.75
CA GLN A 54 -3.16 7.48 18.07
C GLN A 54 -3.12 8.85 18.74
N GLU A 55 -2.97 9.92 17.95
CA GLU A 55 -2.95 11.29 18.45
C GLU A 55 -4.36 11.91 18.56
N TRP A 56 -5.40 11.20 18.15
CA TRP A 56 -6.77 11.72 18.14
C TRP A 56 -7.43 11.67 19.53
N ASP A 57 -7.68 12.84 20.12
CA ASP A 57 -8.43 12.97 21.37
C ASP A 57 -9.95 12.95 21.12
N HIS A 58 -10.50 11.74 21.13
CA HIS A 58 -11.92 11.50 20.94
C HIS A 58 -12.80 11.99 22.11
N GLU A 59 -12.25 12.17 23.31
CA GLU A 59 -13.01 12.67 24.45
C GLU A 59 -13.21 14.17 24.34
N SER A 60 -12.14 14.94 24.10
CA SER A 60 -12.25 16.39 23.87
C SER A 60 -13.17 16.72 22.69
N TRP A 61 -13.09 15.97 21.58
CA TRP A 61 -13.99 16.18 20.45
C TRP A 61 -15.46 15.92 20.80
N ARG A 62 -15.75 14.84 21.55
CA ARG A 62 -17.12 14.53 21.98
C ARG A 62 -17.67 15.60 22.92
N GLU A 63 -16.85 16.08 23.84
CA GLU A 63 -17.24 17.14 24.78
C GLU A 63 -17.57 18.44 24.04
N GLN A 64 -16.72 18.85 23.10
CA GLN A 64 -16.98 20.02 22.25
C GLN A 64 -18.25 19.86 21.41
N HIS A 65 -18.44 18.70 20.78
CA HIS A 65 -19.62 18.44 19.96
C HIS A 65 -20.92 18.42 20.79
N GLU A 66 -20.87 17.90 22.02
CA GLU A 66 -22.00 17.91 22.95
C GLU A 66 -22.30 19.32 23.48
N MET A 67 -21.28 20.16 23.66
CA MET A 67 -21.44 21.58 23.99
C MET A 67 -22.09 22.35 22.84
N GLU A 68 -21.64 22.13 21.60
CA GLU A 68 -22.24 22.71 20.39
C GLU A 68 -23.70 22.28 20.23
N LYS A 69 -24.03 21.01 20.46
CA LYS A 69 -25.42 20.52 20.40
C LYS A 69 -26.31 21.02 21.54
N ARG A 70 -25.74 21.38 22.69
CA ARG A 70 -26.48 21.94 23.84
C ARG A 70 -26.60 23.46 23.80
N GLY A 71 -25.91 24.13 22.89
CA GLY A 71 -25.80 25.58 22.87
C GLY A 71 -25.71 26.17 21.47
N GLU A 72 -26.76 26.00 20.66
CA GLU A 72 -27.36 27.01 19.77
C GLU A 72 -28.75 26.52 19.30
#